data_AF-F9RNA6-F1
#
_entry.id   AF-F9RNA6-F1
#
_cell.length_a   1.000
_cell.length_b   1.000
_cell.length_c   1.000
_cell.angle_alpha   90.00
_cell.angle_beta   90.00
_cell.angle_gamma   90.00
#
_symmetry.space_group_name_H-M   'P 1'
#
loop_
_entity.id
_entity.type
_entity.pdbx_description
1 polymer ?
#
loop_
_entity_poly.entity_id
_entity_poly.type
_entity_poly.pdbx_seq_one_letter_code
_entity_poly.pdbx_strand_id
1 'polypeptide(L)'
;MMSNDNPQLRHNIALKGEDAVFGLPLPLFAFALVVSVFGTGLLIKSLNVLLGLFFGALLTLAVFKPLQLIHKNDLQAWRIWQSVIRTPRFSSNQMKRKKVLIQTSNSQCLDFQQWRNKR
;
A
#
# COMPACT_ATOMS: atom_id res chain seq x y z
N MET A 1 -20.31 23.64 -21.54
CA MET A 1 -18.86 23.46 -21.76
C MET A 1 -18.14 24.13 -20.59
N MET A 2 -18.02 23.46 -19.44
CA MET A 2 -17.37 24.00 -18.24
C MET A 2 -15.95 23.45 -18.17
N SER A 3 -14.97 24.35 -18.10
CA SER A 3 -13.56 23.99 -18.16
C SER A 3 -13.16 23.16 -16.94
N ASN A 4 -12.38 22.12 -17.22
CA ASN A 4 -11.91 21.12 -16.27
C ASN A 4 -10.59 21.60 -15.62
N ASP A 5 -10.50 22.89 -15.31
CA ASP A 5 -9.29 23.57 -14.81
C ASP A 5 -9.27 23.67 -13.28
N ASN A 6 -9.61 22.59 -12.57
CA ASN A 6 -9.36 22.54 -11.14
C ASN A 6 -7.97 21.95 -10.88
N PRO A 7 -6.95 22.77 -10.56
CA PRO A 7 -5.59 22.29 -10.30
C PRO A 7 -5.52 21.34 -9.09
N GLN A 8 -6.50 21.38 -8.17
CA GLN A 8 -6.58 20.48 -7.02
C GLN A 8 -6.93 19.03 -7.41
N LEU A 9 -7.53 18.81 -8.58
CA LEU A 9 -7.77 17.47 -9.11
C LEU A 9 -6.50 16.84 -9.69
N ARG A 10 -5.60 17.64 -10.25
CA ARG A 10 -4.33 17.17 -10.85
C ARG A 10 -3.32 16.70 -9.79
N HIS A 11 -3.28 17.32 -8.62
CA HIS A 11 -2.40 16.90 -7.52
C HIS A 11 -2.71 15.50 -6.97
N ASN A 12 -3.97 15.05 -7.04
CA ASN A 12 -4.35 13.71 -6.59
C ASN A 12 -3.96 12.61 -7.58
N ILE A 13 -3.64 12.96 -8.83
CA ILE A 13 -3.24 12.03 -9.89
C ILE A 13 -1.72 11.83 -9.89
N ALA A 14 -0.94 12.87 -9.58
CA ALA A 14 0.52 12.79 -9.44
C ALA A 14 0.99 11.90 -8.26
N LEU A 15 0.12 11.66 -7.27
CA LEU A 15 0.35 10.73 -6.16
C LEU A 15 -0.17 9.30 -6.42
N LYS A 16 -0.73 9.05 -7.61
CA LYS A 16 -1.48 7.83 -7.93
C LYS A 16 -0.70 6.80 -8.74
N GLY A 17 0.51 7.15 -9.19
CA GLY A 17 1.42 6.23 -9.86
C GLY A 17 2.52 5.81 -8.90
N GLU A 18 2.25 4.84 -8.04
CA GLU A 18 3.34 4.17 -7.33
C GLU A 18 3.18 2.68 -7.56
N ASP A 19 4.17 2.14 -8.28
CA ASP A 19 4.18 0.79 -8.83
C ASP A 19 4.12 -0.26 -7.72
N ALA A 20 2.91 -0.77 -7.48
CA ALA A 20 2.69 -1.95 -6.68
C ALA A 20 2.77 -3.18 -7.61
N VAL A 21 3.72 -4.06 -7.37
CA VAL A 21 3.86 -5.31 -8.11
C VAL A 21 3.18 -6.41 -7.30
N PHE A 22 2.14 -7.03 -7.87
CA PHE A 22 1.31 -8.04 -7.17
C PHE A 22 0.73 -7.57 -5.82
N GLY A 23 0.36 -6.29 -5.71
CA GLY A 23 -0.23 -5.73 -4.49
C GLY A 23 0.78 -5.45 -3.38
N LEU A 24 2.08 -5.53 -3.68
CA LEU A 24 3.17 -5.19 -2.77
C LEU A 24 3.95 -3.98 -3.27
N PRO A 25 4.42 -3.10 -2.37
CA PRO A 25 5.41 -2.09 -2.73
C PRO A 25 6.67 -2.75 -3.30
N LEU A 26 7.25 -2.17 -4.35
CA LEU A 26 8.43 -2.69 -5.04
C LEU A 26 9.58 -3.12 -4.11
N PRO A 27 9.96 -2.37 -3.05
CA PRO A 27 11.03 -2.82 -2.15
C PRO A 27 10.71 -4.15 -1.46
N LEU A 28 9.49 -4.33 -0.97
CA LEU A 28 9.10 -5.58 -0.29
C LEU A 28 9.01 -6.75 -1.26
N PHE A 29 8.51 -6.49 -2.47
CA PHE A 29 8.50 -7.49 -3.53
C PHE A 29 9.93 -7.97 -3.85
N ALA A 30 10.88 -7.05 -4.01
CA ALA A 30 12.28 -7.38 -4.29
C ALA A 30 12.91 -8.21 -3.16
N PHE A 31 12.71 -7.83 -1.90
CA PHE A 31 13.20 -8.60 -0.75
C PHE A 31 12.58 -10.02 -0.71
N ALA A 32 11.27 -10.12 -0.87
CA ALA A 32 10.56 -11.41 -0.90
C ALA A 32 11.04 -12.31 -2.04
N LEU A 33 11.31 -11.72 -3.21
CA LEU A 33 11.83 -12.43 -4.38
C LEU A 33 13.22 -12.99 -4.10
N VAL A 34 14.15 -12.18 -3.57
CA VAL A 34 15.52 -12.63 -3.24
C VAL A 34 15.48 -13.78 -2.25
N VAL A 35 14.69 -13.66 -1.17
CA VAL A 35 14.53 -14.72 -0.17
C VAL A 35 13.98 -16.00 -0.79
N SER A 36 12.97 -15.89 -1.66
CA SER A 36 12.32 -17.04 -2.29
C SER A 36 13.24 -17.75 -3.29
N VAL A 37 13.93 -16.99 -4.15
CA VAL A 37 14.88 -17.52 -5.15
C VAL A 37 16.08 -18.17 -4.46
N PHE A 38 16.68 -17.49 -3.48
CA PHE A 38 17.82 -18.03 -2.73
C PHE A 38 17.43 -19.28 -1.93
N GLY A 39 16.31 -19.24 -1.21
CA GLY A 39 15.82 -20.38 -0.45
C GLY A 39 15.49 -21.57 -1.36
N THR A 40 14.86 -21.34 -2.51
CA THR A 40 14.62 -22.39 -3.51
C THR A 40 15.92 -22.97 -4.05
N GLY A 41 16.92 -22.12 -4.33
CA GLY A 41 18.25 -22.58 -4.77
C GLY A 41 18.93 -23.48 -3.75
N LEU A 42 18.84 -23.15 -2.46
CA LEU A 42 19.34 -24.00 -1.37
C LEU A 42 18.60 -25.34 -1.31
N LEU A 43 17.27 -25.32 -1.42
CA LEU A 43 16.45 -26.54 -1.40
C LEU A 43 16.75 -27.46 -2.59
N ILE A 44 16.93 -26.91 -3.79
CA ILE A 44 17.36 -27.66 -4.99
C ILE A 44 18.72 -28.31 -4.77
N LYS A 45 19.67 -27.57 -4.19
CA LYS A 45 21.01 -28.10 -3.87
C LYS A 45 20.97 -29.23 -2.86
N SER A 46 20.05 -29.19 -1.89
CA SER A 46 19.98 -30.17 -0.79
C SER A 46 19.08 -31.39 -1.05
N LEU A 47 17.97 -31.24 -1.77
CA LEU A 47 16.90 -32.25 -1.88
C LEU A 47 16.73 -32.83 -3.29
N ASN A 48 17.64 -32.51 -4.23
CA ASN A 48 17.49 -32.68 -5.68
C ASN A 48 16.44 -31.74 -6.29
N VAL A 49 16.49 -31.61 -7.62
CA VAL A 49 15.70 -30.63 -8.38
C VAL A 49 14.19 -30.78 -8.17
N LEU A 50 13.65 -31.99 -8.23
CA LEU A 50 12.20 -32.21 -8.17
C LEU A 50 11.62 -31.80 -6.81
N LEU A 51 12.17 -32.33 -5.72
CA LEU A 51 11.74 -32.00 -4.36
C LEU A 51 12.10 -30.56 -4.00
N GLY A 52 13.26 -30.09 -4.43
CA GLY A 52 13.69 -28.71 -4.22
C GLY A 52 12.77 -27.69 -4.86
N LEU A 53 12.27 -27.95 -6.08
CA LEU A 53 11.26 -27.12 -6.73
C LEU A 53 9.91 -27.19 -6.01
N PHE A 54 9.47 -28.38 -5.58
CA PHE A 54 8.22 -28.53 -4.84
C PHE A 54 8.24 -27.75 -3.52
N PHE A 55 9.27 -27.95 -2.70
CA PHE A 55 9.43 -27.21 -1.44
C PHE A 55 9.77 -25.73 -1.66
N GLY A 56 10.47 -25.39 -2.74
CA GLY A 56 10.72 -24.01 -3.14
C GLY A 56 9.44 -23.27 -3.53
N ALA A 57 8.52 -23.93 -4.22
CA ALA A 57 7.19 -23.38 -4.52
C ALA A 57 6.39 -23.16 -3.23
N LEU A 58 6.41 -24.13 -2.30
CA LEU A 58 5.78 -23.98 -0.99
C LEU A 58 6.39 -22.83 -0.18
N LEU A 59 7.72 -22.69 -0.17
CA LEU A 59 8.43 -21.60 0.48
C LEU A 59 8.02 -20.25 -0.12
N THR A 60 8.01 -20.14 -1.45
CA THR A 60 7.62 -18.92 -2.15
C THR A 60 6.19 -18.53 -1.80
N LEU A 61 5.26 -19.50 -1.75
CA LEU A 61 3.89 -19.25 -1.31
C LEU A 61 3.85 -18.81 0.16
N ALA A 62 4.60 -19.45 1.04
CA ALA A 62 4.68 -19.11 2.46
C ALA A 62 5.25 -17.70 2.70
N VAL A 63 6.13 -17.20 1.82
CA VAL A 63 6.66 -15.83 1.89
C VAL A 63 5.65 -14.82 1.32
N PHE A 64 5.18 -15.04 0.08
CA PHE A 64 4.38 -14.04 -0.63
C PHE A 64 2.93 -13.95 -0.16
N LYS A 65 2.30 -15.06 0.24
CA LYS A 65 0.89 -15.03 0.68
C LYS A 65 0.63 -14.14 1.89
N PRO A 66 1.36 -14.24 3.01
CA PRO A 66 1.13 -13.35 4.15
C PRO A 66 1.42 -11.89 3.78
N LEU A 67 2.49 -11.63 3.01
CA LEU A 67 2.82 -10.31 2.50
C LEU A 67 1.65 -9.73 1.66
N GLN A 68 1.03 -10.52 0.79
CA GLN A 68 -0.12 -10.03 0.00
C GLN A 68 -1.39 -9.82 0.85
N LEU A 69 -1.55 -10.57 1.95
CA LEU A 69 -2.74 -10.52 2.78
C LEU A 69 -2.77 -9.34 3.76
N ILE A 70 -1.62 -9.00 4.37
CA ILE A 70 -1.54 -8.07 5.51
C ILE A 70 -2.21 -6.72 5.20
N HIS A 71 -1.99 -6.12 4.03
CA HIS A 71 -2.63 -4.84 3.65
C HIS A 71 -3.19 -4.84 2.23
N LYS A 72 -3.83 -5.95 1.81
CA LYS A 72 -4.44 -6.09 0.48
C LYS A 72 -5.37 -4.92 0.09
N ASN A 73 -6.08 -4.37 1.07
CA ASN A 73 -7.12 -3.36 0.86
C ASN A 73 -6.61 -1.92 1.05
N ASP A 74 -5.37 -1.73 1.53
CA ASP A 74 -4.83 -0.40 1.82
C ASP A 74 -3.31 -0.35 1.58
N LEU A 75 -2.93 0.00 0.35
CA LEU A 75 -1.52 0.20 -0.02
C LEU A 75 -0.86 1.33 0.78
N GLN A 76 -1.65 2.29 1.31
CA GLN A 76 -1.10 3.39 2.10
C GLN A 76 -0.62 2.90 3.47
N ALA A 77 -1.29 1.89 4.04
CA ALA A 77 -0.83 1.24 5.27
C ALA A 77 0.57 0.62 5.10
N TRP A 78 0.86 0.03 3.94
CA TRP A 78 2.19 -0.53 3.65
C TRP A 78 3.29 0.53 3.71
N ARG A 79 3.03 1.73 3.20
CA ARG A 79 4.02 2.83 3.22
C ARG A 79 4.22 3.38 4.61
N ILE A 80 3.14 3.56 5.37
CA ILE A 80 3.24 4.01 6.76
C ILE A 80 4.09 3.00 7.52
N TRP A 81 3.81 1.70 7.39
CA TRP A 81 4.57 0.63 8.03
C TRP A 81 6.06 0.65 7.64
N GLN A 82 6.39 0.73 6.35
CA GLN A 82 7.78 0.86 5.89
C GLN A 82 8.47 2.12 6.42
N SER A 83 7.75 3.25 6.42
CA SER A 83 8.30 4.51 6.87
C SER A 83 8.59 4.50 8.37
N VAL A 84 7.76 3.82 9.16
CA VAL A 84 7.95 3.64 10.61
C VAL A 84 9.20 2.81 10.89
N ILE A 85 9.46 1.77 10.09
CA ILE A 85 10.70 0.97 10.22
C ILE A 85 11.94 1.82 9.98
N ARG A 86 11.94 2.68 8.95
CA ARG A 86 13.09 3.52 8.63
C ARG A 86 13.23 4.73 9.56
N THR A 87 12.12 5.27 10.02
CA THR A 87 12.06 6.49 10.82
C THR A 87 10.82 6.44 11.70
N PRO A 88 10.93 6.09 12.99
CA PRO A 88 9.77 5.85 13.87
C PRO A 88 9.03 7.13 14.29
N ARG A 89 9.17 8.22 13.53
CA ARG A 89 8.49 9.49 13.76
C ARG A 89 7.28 9.57 12.85
N PHE A 90 6.09 9.36 13.42
CA PHE A 90 4.83 9.65 12.75
C PHE A 90 4.76 11.15 12.47
N SER A 91 4.92 11.55 11.20
CA SER A 91 4.77 12.95 10.79
C SER A 91 3.31 13.22 10.41
N SER A 92 2.79 14.37 10.82
CA SER A 92 1.44 14.83 10.44
C SER A 92 1.26 14.94 8.92
N ASN A 93 2.35 15.02 8.16
CA ASN A 93 2.36 14.99 6.68
C ASN A 93 2.03 13.61 6.10
N GLN A 94 2.16 12.53 6.87
CA GLN A 94 1.86 11.16 6.41
C GLN A 94 0.41 10.74 6.67
N MET A 95 -0.30 11.49 7.54
CA MET A 95 -1.72 11.26 7.79
C MET A 95 -2.56 11.85 6.66
N LYS A 96 -3.23 10.97 5.88
CA LYS A 96 -4.22 11.43 4.91
C LYS A 96 -5.42 11.99 5.67
N ARG A 97 -5.56 13.31 5.71
CA ARG A 97 -6.75 13.96 6.26
C ARG A 97 -7.96 13.53 5.42
N LYS A 98 -8.86 12.75 6.01
CA LYS A 98 -10.16 12.45 5.39
C LYS A 98 -11.03 13.71 5.49
N LYS A 99 -11.51 14.20 4.35
CA LYS A 99 -12.47 15.30 4.31
C LYS A 99 -13.81 14.76 4.81
N VAL A 100 -14.30 15.30 5.93
CA VAL A 100 -15.59 14.93 6.51
C VAL A 100 -16.62 15.93 6.02
N LEU A 101 -17.60 15.45 5.27
CA LEU A 101 -18.71 16.26 4.78
C LEU A 101 -19.94 15.99 5.66
N ILE A 102 -20.61 17.05 6.09
CA ILE A 102 -21.86 16.99 6.86
C ILE A 102 -23.00 17.38 5.94
N GLN A 103 -23.97 16.49 5.78
CA GLN A 103 -25.21 16.79 5.09
C GLN A 103 -26.18 17.46 6.06
N THR A 104 -26.58 18.68 5.72
CA THR A 104 -27.58 19.44 6.49
C THR A 104 -28.99 19.13 6.01
N SER A 105 -30.00 19.45 6.82
CA SER A 105 -31.43 19.26 6.50
C SER A 105 -31.84 19.92 5.18
N ASN A 106 -31.13 20.98 4.78
CA ASN A 106 -31.38 21.72 3.55
C ASN A 106 -30.66 21.13 2.33
N SER A 107 -30.25 19.86 2.40
CA SER A 107 -29.52 19.13 1.35
C SER A 107 -28.19 19.76 0.92
N GLN A 108 -27.60 20.64 1.75
CA GLN A 108 -26.27 21.19 1.53
C GLN A 108 -25.22 20.32 2.23
N CYS A 109 -24.17 19.96 1.49
CA CYS A 109 -22.97 19.31 2.05
C CYS A 109 -21.96 20.39 2.46
N LEU A 110 -21.73 20.52 3.76
CA LEU A 110 -20.74 21.43 4.33
C LEU A 110 -19.50 20.66 4.77
N ASP A 111 -18.32 21.28 4.71
CA ASP A 111 -17.14 20.74 5.35
C ASP A 111 -17.28 20.83 6.88
N PHE A 112 -16.66 19.91 7.64
CA PHE A 112 -16.74 19.87 9.10
C PHE A 112 -16.34 21.21 9.74
N GLN A 113 -15.30 21.87 9.23
CA GLN A 113 -14.88 23.18 9.73
C GLN A 113 -15.93 24.26 9.50
N GLN A 114 -16.61 24.24 8.35
CA GLN A 114 -17.67 25.20 8.02
C GLN A 114 -18.91 24.99 8.87
N TRP A 115 -19.27 23.73 9.15
CA TRP A 115 -20.36 23.40 10.07
C TRP A 115 -20.05 23.81 11.50
N ARG A 116 -18.83 23.54 11.99
CA ARG A 116 -18.40 23.91 13.36
C ARG A 116 -18.44 25.41 13.59
N ASN A 117 -18.05 26.22 12.60
CA ASN A 117 -18.00 27.67 12.74
C ASN A 117 -19.37 28.36 12.57
N LYS A 118 -20.41 27.64 12.10
CA LYS A 118 -21.79 28.14 12.00
C LYS A 118 -22.60 27.95 13.28
N ARG A 119 -22.04 27.27 14.29
CA ARG A 119 -22.62 27.08 15.62
C ARG A 119 -21.84 27.91 16.63
#